data_AF-A0A0R3H2G2-F1
#
_entry.id   AF-A0A0R3H2G2-F1
#
_cell.length_a   1.000
_cell.length_b   1.000
_cell.length_c   1.000
_cell.angle_alpha   90.00
_cell.angle_beta   90.00
_cell.angle_gamma   90.00
#
_symmetry.space_group_name_H-M   'P 1'
#
loop_
_entity.id
_entity.type
_entity.pdbx_description
1 polymer ?
#
loop_
_entity_poly.entity_id
_entity_poly.type
_entity_poly.pdbx_seq_one_letter_code
_entity_poly.pdbx_strand_id
1 'polypeptide(L)'
;MTDLIPCWELRAGFAAALSRMYGTEVPAYNTLVDVSTEVNQTYATTHPDAERLGSIDRVTAERHGAIRVGSPRELAAVADLFEAFGMYPVDFYDLRDAASPVPVVSTAFRPIDEKELALNPFRVFTSMLATADRRFFDAELRTRVDHFVRRRELFDPALLAHARLISAAGGATPAQAEDFIREAVKSFALSTAPIDRAWYDELSAVSPVAADIAGVGGTHINHLTPRVLDIDDLYRRMTARGITMIDAIQGPPRWHGPDVLLRQTSFRALAEPRRFLMPDGTVTSDTLRVRFGEVEARGIALTPTGRTRYDAAMIAIDTAQADPEQAASIWADHFPDTEAGLAEQELAYFRTDAGADGEIVRRPIVYEDFLPRSAAGIFRSNLDDDGAYGDSADDYAADYSKDWMSGAIGRDIHDPYALYAAIAAQSDLTIGADR
;
A
#
# COMPACT_ATOMS: atom_id res chain seq x y z
N MET A 1 -30.55 -17.09 14.67
CA MET A 1 -29.34 -16.77 13.89
C MET A 1 -28.54 -15.81 14.73
N THR A 2 -27.31 -16.16 15.09
CA THR A 2 -26.42 -15.23 15.79
C THR A 2 -26.08 -14.11 14.81
N ASP A 3 -26.24 -12.86 15.22
CA ASP A 3 -25.87 -11.72 14.40
C ASP A 3 -24.34 -11.71 14.26
N LEU A 4 -23.84 -11.88 13.03
CA LEU A 4 -22.41 -11.91 12.75
C LEU A 4 -21.95 -10.48 12.50
N ILE A 5 -20.80 -10.13 13.05
CA ILE A 5 -20.07 -8.93 12.69
C ILE A 5 -19.55 -9.13 11.26
N PRO A 6 -19.95 -8.28 10.30
CA PRO A 6 -19.55 -8.41 8.91
C PRO A 6 -18.07 -8.07 8.71
N CYS A 7 -17.49 -8.54 7.59
CA CYS A 7 -16.08 -8.35 7.28
C CYS A 7 -15.63 -6.88 7.29
N TRP A 8 -16.46 -5.94 6.81
CA TRP A 8 -16.10 -4.51 6.84
C TRP A 8 -15.92 -3.96 8.26
N GLU A 9 -16.73 -4.41 9.23
CA GLU A 9 -16.60 -3.99 10.63
C GLU A 9 -15.35 -4.60 11.27
N LEU A 10 -15.07 -5.89 10.97
CA LEU A 10 -13.82 -6.53 11.40
C LEU A 10 -12.60 -5.80 10.85
N ARG A 11 -12.64 -5.43 9.57
CA ARG A 11 -11.57 -4.70 8.88
C ARG A 11 -11.40 -3.30 9.45
N ALA A 12 -12.48 -2.58 9.73
CA ALA A 12 -12.44 -1.27 10.37
C ALA A 12 -11.83 -1.37 11.79
N GLY A 13 -12.24 -2.37 12.57
CA GLY A 13 -11.69 -2.65 13.89
C GLY A 13 -10.19 -2.99 13.84
N PHE A 14 -9.78 -3.81 12.86
CA PHE A 14 -8.38 -4.13 12.60
C PHE A 14 -7.55 -2.91 12.22
N ALA A 15 -8.00 -2.10 11.25
CA ALA A 15 -7.32 -0.88 10.83
C ALA A 15 -7.13 0.12 11.99
N ALA A 16 -8.18 0.29 12.82
CA ALA A 16 -8.12 1.17 13.98
C ALA A 16 -7.18 0.62 15.07
N ALA A 17 -7.20 -0.69 15.33
CA ALA A 17 -6.30 -1.32 16.30
C ALA A 17 -4.84 -1.27 15.84
N LEU A 18 -4.59 -1.52 14.56
CA LEU A 18 -3.29 -1.42 13.92
C LEU A 18 -2.75 0.02 13.99
N SER A 19 -3.60 1.03 13.76
CA SER A 19 -3.25 2.44 13.97
C SER A 19 -2.76 2.74 15.37
N ARG A 20 -3.46 2.24 16.39
CA ARG A 20 -3.12 2.52 17.80
C ARG A 20 -1.79 1.87 18.15
N MET A 21 -1.57 0.64 17.69
CA MET A 21 -0.29 -0.06 17.85
C MET A 21 0.83 0.73 17.15
N TYR A 22 0.66 1.06 15.87
CA TYR A 22 1.68 1.77 15.10
C TYR A 22 1.99 3.16 15.68
N GLY A 23 0.97 3.90 16.13
CA GLY A 23 1.15 5.19 16.81
C GLY A 23 1.82 5.09 18.18
N THR A 24 1.71 3.95 18.86
CA THR A 24 2.48 3.68 20.10
C THR A 24 3.94 3.41 19.79
N GLU A 25 4.19 2.66 18.72
CA GLU A 25 5.55 2.29 18.30
C GLU A 25 6.30 3.40 17.56
N VAL A 26 5.58 4.30 16.87
CA VAL A 26 6.10 5.40 16.05
C VAL A 26 5.37 6.71 16.39
N PRO A 27 5.76 7.44 17.45
CA PRO A 27 5.00 8.62 17.90
C PRO A 27 4.78 9.72 16.85
N ALA A 28 5.71 9.90 15.90
CA ALA A 28 5.54 10.87 14.80
C ALA A 28 4.36 10.54 13.87
N TYR A 29 3.92 9.27 13.85
CA TYR A 29 2.71 8.86 13.15
C TYR A 29 1.46 9.55 13.72
N ASN A 30 1.37 9.73 15.04
CA ASN A 30 0.22 10.42 15.64
C ASN A 30 0.17 11.88 15.18
N THR A 31 1.32 12.55 15.12
CA THR A 31 1.43 13.90 14.55
C THR A 31 0.97 13.93 13.10
N LEU A 32 1.34 12.93 12.29
CA LEU A 32 0.87 12.83 10.90
C LEU A 32 -0.66 12.71 10.84
N VAL A 33 -1.26 11.83 11.63
CA VAL A 33 -2.72 11.63 11.68
C VAL A 33 -3.45 12.91 12.10
N ASP A 34 -2.92 13.62 13.11
CA ASP A 34 -3.49 14.88 13.56
C ASP A 34 -3.45 15.94 12.44
N VAL A 35 -2.30 16.08 11.77
CA VAL A 35 -2.16 17.04 10.64
C VAL A 35 -3.04 16.65 9.46
N SER A 36 -3.14 15.36 9.11
CA SER A 36 -4.05 14.87 8.08
C SER A 36 -5.51 15.24 8.39
N THR A 37 -5.92 15.09 9.64
CA THR A 37 -7.27 15.45 10.10
C THR A 37 -7.52 16.95 9.95
N GLU A 38 -6.57 17.80 10.39
CA GLU A 38 -6.68 19.25 10.24
C GLU A 38 -6.76 19.70 8.77
N VAL A 39 -5.96 19.07 7.89
CA VAL A 39 -5.94 19.35 6.44
C VAL A 39 -7.30 19.00 5.83
N ASN A 40 -7.83 17.82 6.11
CA ASN A 40 -9.12 17.38 5.56
C ASN A 40 -10.27 18.27 6.04
N GLN A 41 -10.27 18.65 7.31
CA GLN A 41 -11.26 19.61 7.85
C GLN A 41 -11.16 20.97 7.17
N THR A 42 -9.93 21.49 6.99
CA THR A 42 -9.72 22.77 6.29
C THR A 42 -10.23 22.69 4.85
N TYR A 43 -9.89 21.61 4.14
CA TYR A 43 -10.33 21.38 2.77
C TYR A 43 -11.85 21.33 2.67
N ALA A 44 -12.52 20.56 3.55
CA ALA A 44 -13.98 20.45 3.60
C ALA A 44 -14.69 21.80 3.82
N THR A 45 -14.09 22.71 4.59
CA THR A 45 -14.67 24.05 4.81
C THR A 45 -14.45 25.03 3.66
N THR A 46 -13.51 24.74 2.76
CA THR A 46 -13.07 25.65 1.68
C THR A 46 -13.46 25.17 0.29
N HIS A 47 -13.82 23.91 0.13
CA HIS A 47 -14.17 23.27 -1.14
C HIS A 47 -15.56 22.61 -1.03
N PRO A 48 -16.57 23.12 -1.77
CA PRO A 48 -17.93 22.59 -1.69
C PRO A 48 -18.08 21.16 -2.23
N ASP A 49 -17.10 20.68 -3.00
CA ASP A 49 -17.02 19.36 -3.61
C ASP A 49 -16.07 18.40 -2.86
N ALA A 50 -15.72 18.70 -1.61
CA ALA A 50 -14.75 17.92 -0.82
C ALA A 50 -15.11 16.44 -0.63
N GLU A 51 -16.39 16.08 -0.72
CA GLU A 51 -16.86 14.69 -0.60
C GLU A 51 -16.97 13.95 -1.94
N ARG A 52 -16.53 14.55 -3.06
CA ARG A 52 -16.65 13.96 -4.41
C ARG A 52 -15.95 12.59 -4.55
N LEU A 53 -14.87 12.36 -3.78
CA LEU A 53 -14.10 11.09 -3.73
C LEU A 53 -14.26 10.33 -2.40
N GLY A 54 -15.38 10.55 -1.70
CA GLY A 54 -15.74 9.89 -0.44
C GLY A 54 -16.04 10.88 0.68
N SER A 55 -16.87 10.49 1.64
CA SER A 55 -17.21 11.34 2.79
C SER A 55 -15.99 11.72 3.62
N ILE A 56 -16.03 12.88 4.28
CA ILE A 56 -14.89 13.36 5.09
C ILE A 56 -14.55 12.37 6.21
N ASP A 57 -15.56 11.78 6.84
CA ASP A 57 -15.38 10.76 7.88
C ASP A 57 -14.65 9.52 7.33
N ARG A 58 -15.03 9.04 6.15
CA ARG A 58 -14.35 7.92 5.46
C ARG A 58 -12.92 8.29 5.13
N VAL A 59 -12.69 9.44 4.50
CA VAL A 59 -11.35 9.89 4.08
C VAL A 59 -10.42 10.04 5.28
N THR A 60 -10.92 10.55 6.39
CA THR A 60 -10.13 10.74 7.62
C THR A 60 -9.83 9.41 8.32
N ALA A 61 -10.74 8.44 8.23
CA ALA A 61 -10.53 7.09 8.76
C ALA A 61 -9.69 6.19 7.84
N GLU A 62 -9.60 6.51 6.55
CA GLU A 62 -8.91 5.69 5.54
C GLU A 62 -7.41 5.60 5.80
N ARG A 63 -6.89 4.37 5.72
CA ARG A 63 -5.46 4.08 5.71
C ARG A 63 -5.12 3.00 4.70
N HIS A 64 -3.85 2.96 4.31
CA HIS A 64 -3.22 1.73 3.88
C HIS A 64 -2.01 1.39 4.75
N GLY A 65 -1.70 0.11 4.89
CA GLY A 65 -0.45 -0.38 5.48
C GLY A 65 0.47 -0.99 4.43
N ALA A 66 1.74 -1.18 4.79
CA ALA A 66 2.63 -2.04 4.03
C ALA A 66 3.34 -3.04 4.95
N ILE A 67 3.43 -4.29 4.50
CA ILE A 67 4.14 -5.37 5.20
C ILE A 67 5.06 -6.10 4.23
N ARG A 68 6.03 -6.83 4.78
CA ARG A 68 6.92 -7.68 3.98
C ARG A 68 6.99 -9.10 4.54
N VAL A 69 7.12 -10.07 3.64
CA VAL A 69 7.25 -11.49 3.92
C VAL A 69 8.37 -12.11 3.07
N GLY A 70 8.87 -13.28 3.47
CA GLY A 70 10.06 -13.88 2.87
C GLY A 70 9.80 -15.06 1.95
N SER A 71 8.58 -15.58 1.88
CA SER A 71 8.30 -16.79 1.08
C SER A 71 6.84 -16.90 0.62
N PRO A 72 6.56 -17.73 -0.40
CA PRO A 72 5.19 -18.00 -0.83
C PRO A 72 4.29 -18.55 0.28
N ARG A 73 4.84 -19.38 1.17
CA ARG A 73 4.12 -19.91 2.34
C ARG A 73 3.65 -18.79 3.26
N GLU A 74 4.52 -17.82 3.52
CA GLU A 74 4.18 -16.67 4.37
C GLU A 74 3.18 -15.75 3.66
N LEU A 75 3.29 -15.56 2.34
CA LEU A 75 2.32 -14.79 1.56
C LEU A 75 0.94 -15.46 1.53
N ALA A 76 0.89 -16.79 1.42
CA ALA A 76 -0.36 -17.57 1.52
C ALA A 76 -1.02 -17.44 2.91
N ALA A 77 -0.22 -17.37 3.98
CA ALA A 77 -0.71 -17.12 5.33
C ALA A 77 -1.27 -15.70 5.50
N VAL A 78 -0.64 -14.70 4.90
CA VAL A 78 -1.17 -13.33 4.82
C VAL A 78 -2.53 -13.32 4.13
N ALA A 79 -2.62 -14.03 3.00
CA ALA A 79 -3.86 -14.18 2.26
C ALA A 79 -4.98 -14.83 3.09
N ASP A 80 -4.69 -15.92 3.82
CA ASP A 80 -5.66 -16.54 4.76
C ASP A 80 -6.13 -15.56 5.84
N LEU A 81 -5.21 -14.77 6.40
CA LEU A 81 -5.51 -13.81 7.45
C LEU A 81 -6.38 -12.66 6.93
N PHE A 82 -6.03 -12.08 5.78
CA PHE A 82 -6.72 -10.91 5.23
C PHE A 82 -8.06 -11.23 4.59
N GLU A 83 -8.29 -12.45 4.13
CA GLU A 83 -9.60 -12.88 3.63
C GLU A 83 -10.68 -12.85 4.73
N ALA A 84 -10.31 -13.12 5.99
CA ALA A 84 -11.20 -12.97 7.15
C ALA A 84 -11.65 -11.51 7.39
N PHE A 85 -10.91 -10.55 6.85
CA PHE A 85 -11.25 -9.12 6.85
C PHE A 85 -11.88 -8.67 5.52
N GLY A 86 -12.24 -9.61 4.63
CA GLY A 86 -12.81 -9.30 3.31
C GLY A 86 -11.82 -8.63 2.36
N MET A 87 -10.53 -8.93 2.50
CA MET A 87 -9.46 -8.35 1.68
C MET A 87 -8.81 -9.42 0.81
N TYR A 88 -8.71 -9.14 -0.49
CA TYR A 88 -8.27 -10.06 -1.52
C TYR A 88 -7.06 -9.50 -2.27
N PRO A 89 -6.17 -10.34 -2.82
CA PRO A 89 -5.01 -9.87 -3.57
C PRO A 89 -5.44 -9.24 -4.90
N VAL A 90 -5.05 -7.99 -5.12
CA VAL A 90 -5.32 -7.21 -6.32
C VAL A 90 -4.00 -6.72 -6.91
N ASP A 91 -3.87 -6.91 -8.22
CA ASP A 91 -2.70 -6.55 -9.03
C ASP A 91 -1.40 -7.26 -8.63
N PHE A 92 -0.41 -7.18 -9.51
CA PHE A 92 0.93 -7.72 -9.31
C PHE A 92 1.98 -6.65 -9.60
N TYR A 93 2.85 -6.42 -8.63
CA TYR A 93 3.90 -5.41 -8.71
C TYR A 93 5.27 -6.08 -8.68
N ASP A 94 6.02 -5.95 -9.77
CA ASP A 94 7.42 -6.39 -9.82
C ASP A 94 8.36 -5.22 -9.57
N LEU A 95 8.94 -5.16 -8.37
CA LEU A 95 9.85 -4.07 -7.99
C LEU A 95 11.30 -4.39 -8.35
N ARG A 96 11.57 -5.58 -8.87
CA ARG A 96 12.91 -6.01 -9.28
C ARG A 96 13.33 -5.32 -10.58
N ASP A 97 12.37 -4.89 -11.38
CA ASP A 97 12.60 -4.24 -12.68
C ASP A 97 12.34 -2.72 -12.64
N ALA A 98 12.21 -2.16 -11.43
CA ALA A 98 12.16 -0.72 -11.24
C ALA A 98 13.51 -0.07 -11.58
N ALA A 99 13.52 1.24 -11.86
CA ALA A 99 14.74 2.00 -12.14
C ALA A 99 15.78 1.91 -11.00
N SER A 100 15.32 1.68 -9.77
CA SER A 100 16.13 1.25 -8.64
C SER A 100 15.57 -0.09 -8.14
N PRO A 101 16.17 -1.22 -8.57
CA PRO A 101 15.69 -2.56 -8.27
C PRO A 101 15.61 -2.85 -6.77
N VAL A 102 14.51 -3.47 -6.33
CA VAL A 102 14.33 -4.02 -4.98
C VAL A 102 14.01 -5.51 -5.12
N PRO A 103 14.59 -6.42 -4.30
CA PRO A 103 14.44 -7.87 -4.48
C PRO A 103 13.07 -8.41 -4.05
N VAL A 104 11.97 -7.78 -4.45
CA VAL A 104 10.62 -8.16 -4.03
C VAL A 104 9.61 -8.11 -5.17
N VAL A 105 8.62 -9.01 -5.09
CA VAL A 105 7.37 -8.94 -5.85
C VAL A 105 6.22 -8.76 -4.88
N SER A 106 5.17 -8.05 -5.28
CA SER A 106 4.11 -7.63 -4.35
C SER A 106 2.71 -7.76 -4.93
N THR A 107 1.72 -7.73 -4.05
CA THR A 107 0.29 -7.56 -4.36
C THR A 107 -0.36 -6.68 -3.28
N ALA A 108 -1.52 -6.11 -3.56
CA ALA A 108 -2.29 -5.32 -2.60
C ALA A 108 -3.48 -6.13 -2.08
N PHE A 109 -3.56 -6.37 -0.78
CA PHE A 109 -4.76 -6.95 -0.18
C PHE A 109 -5.77 -5.85 0.12
N ARG A 110 -6.96 -5.93 -0.49
CA ARG A 110 -8.02 -4.94 -0.32
C ARG A 110 -9.42 -5.49 -0.57
N PRO A 111 -10.48 -4.80 -0.09
CA PRO A 111 -11.83 -5.09 -0.54
C PRO A 111 -11.97 -4.85 -2.04
N ILE A 112 -12.82 -5.66 -2.67
CA ILE A 112 -13.09 -5.62 -4.12
C ILE A 112 -14.54 -5.22 -4.43
N ASP A 113 -15.44 -5.31 -3.45
CA ASP A 113 -16.82 -4.86 -3.56
C ASP A 113 -16.91 -3.36 -3.25
N GLU A 114 -17.70 -2.63 -4.05
CA GLU A 114 -17.85 -1.19 -3.91
C GLU A 114 -18.47 -0.77 -2.57
N LYS A 115 -19.45 -1.51 -2.07
CA LYS A 115 -20.10 -1.20 -0.79
C LYS A 115 -19.13 -1.41 0.37
N GLU A 116 -18.34 -2.48 0.29
CA GLU A 116 -17.26 -2.75 1.25
C GLU A 116 -16.18 -1.64 1.23
N LEU A 117 -15.80 -1.14 0.06
CA LEU A 117 -14.86 -0.01 -0.11
C LEU A 117 -15.43 1.31 0.43
N ALA A 118 -16.73 1.54 0.25
CA ALA A 118 -17.41 2.71 0.79
C ALA A 118 -17.46 2.69 2.33
N LEU A 119 -17.64 1.51 2.93
CA LEU A 119 -17.70 1.32 4.38
C LEU A 119 -16.31 1.37 5.03
N ASN A 120 -15.33 0.67 4.46
CA ASN A 120 -13.95 0.70 4.93
C ASN A 120 -12.96 0.27 3.83
N PRO A 121 -12.19 1.20 3.24
CA PRO A 121 -11.22 0.91 2.18
C PRO A 121 -9.83 0.64 2.75
N PHE A 122 -9.70 -0.07 3.87
CA PHE A 122 -8.37 -0.41 4.41
C PHE A 122 -7.66 -1.42 3.51
N ARG A 123 -6.37 -1.16 3.25
CA ARG A 123 -5.58 -1.89 2.24
C ARG A 123 -4.20 -2.18 2.77
N VAL A 124 -3.61 -3.30 2.36
CA VAL A 124 -2.23 -3.65 2.76
C VAL A 124 -1.40 -4.05 1.55
N PHE A 125 -0.41 -3.23 1.21
CA PHE A 125 0.61 -3.57 0.23
C PHE A 125 1.55 -4.63 0.82
N THR A 126 1.60 -5.81 0.22
CA THR A 126 2.36 -6.94 0.77
C THR A 126 3.45 -7.34 -0.21
N SER A 127 4.70 -7.14 0.19
CA SER A 127 5.88 -7.50 -0.60
C SER A 127 6.47 -8.82 -0.13
N MET A 128 6.82 -9.69 -1.07
CA MET A 128 7.50 -10.97 -0.82
C MET A 128 8.90 -10.95 -1.42
N LEU A 129 9.90 -11.38 -0.65
CA LEU A 129 11.28 -11.54 -1.11
C LEU A 129 11.36 -12.49 -2.31
N ALA A 130 12.04 -12.05 -3.36
CA ALA A 130 12.25 -12.79 -4.59
C ALA A 130 13.59 -13.56 -4.56
N THR A 131 13.74 -14.50 -3.61
CA THR A 131 15.03 -15.17 -3.33
C THR A 131 15.62 -15.94 -4.51
N ALA A 132 14.78 -16.36 -5.46
CA ALA A 132 15.22 -17.03 -6.68
C ALA A 132 15.90 -16.09 -7.71
N ASP A 133 15.84 -14.78 -7.54
CA ASP A 133 16.47 -13.81 -8.43
C ASP A 133 17.98 -13.71 -8.15
N ARG A 134 18.78 -14.29 -9.05
CA ARG A 134 20.25 -14.39 -8.90
C ARG A 134 20.98 -13.07 -8.96
N ARG A 135 20.31 -12.03 -9.44
CA ARG A 135 20.87 -10.68 -9.52
C ARG A 135 21.07 -10.08 -8.11
N PHE A 136 20.32 -10.59 -7.13
CA PHE A 136 20.42 -10.23 -5.70
C PHE A 136 20.97 -11.35 -4.81
N PHE A 137 20.60 -12.62 -5.08
CA PHE A 137 20.97 -13.75 -4.22
C PHE A 137 21.71 -14.82 -5.01
N ASP A 138 23.01 -14.96 -4.76
CA ASP A 138 23.75 -16.11 -5.27
C ASP A 138 23.23 -17.44 -4.68
N ALA A 139 23.70 -18.57 -5.21
CA ALA A 139 23.19 -19.89 -4.82
C ALA A 139 23.40 -20.21 -3.33
N GLU A 140 24.51 -19.75 -2.74
CA GLU A 140 24.84 -19.99 -1.34
C GLU A 140 23.98 -19.12 -0.43
N LEU A 141 23.94 -17.82 -0.71
CA LEU A 141 23.14 -16.86 0.04
C LEU A 141 21.65 -17.20 -0.04
N ARG A 142 21.14 -17.53 -1.22
CA ARG A 142 19.74 -17.99 -1.39
C ARG A 142 19.43 -19.17 -0.48
N THR A 143 20.30 -20.19 -0.44
CA THR A 143 20.09 -21.38 0.40
C THR A 143 19.98 -21.01 1.88
N ARG A 144 20.82 -20.08 2.34
CA ARG A 144 20.82 -19.59 3.72
C ARG A 144 19.57 -18.77 4.04
N VAL A 145 19.17 -17.87 3.14
CA VAL A 145 17.92 -17.08 3.25
C VAL A 145 16.71 -18.00 3.31
N ASP A 146 16.58 -18.93 2.35
CA ASP A 146 15.45 -19.86 2.27
C ASP A 146 15.37 -20.73 3.55
N HIS A 147 16.52 -21.18 4.08
CA HIS A 147 16.57 -21.93 5.34
C HIS A 147 16.16 -21.08 6.54
N PHE A 148 16.59 -19.82 6.62
CA PHE A 148 16.19 -18.90 7.69
C PHE A 148 14.66 -18.67 7.67
N VAL A 149 14.12 -18.28 6.53
CA VAL A 149 12.68 -17.98 6.36
C VAL A 149 11.82 -19.22 6.59
N ARG A 150 12.28 -20.41 6.20
CA ARG A 150 11.53 -21.66 6.42
C ARG A 150 11.39 -22.02 7.91
N ARG A 151 12.32 -21.61 8.76
CA ARG A 151 12.35 -22.00 10.18
C ARG A 151 11.53 -21.10 11.09
N ARG A 152 11.17 -19.90 10.64
CA ARG A 152 10.35 -18.97 11.43
C ARG A 152 8.86 -19.18 11.18
N GLU A 153 8.07 -18.68 12.12
CA GLU A 153 6.63 -18.68 12.07
C GLU A 153 6.14 -17.24 12.30
N LEU A 154 5.59 -16.61 11.26
CA LEU A 154 5.10 -15.23 11.34
C LEU A 154 3.71 -15.14 11.99
N PHE A 155 2.88 -16.15 11.75
CA PHE A 155 1.49 -16.20 12.19
C PHE A 155 1.24 -17.50 12.94
N ASP A 156 0.62 -17.39 14.11
CA ASP A 156 0.20 -18.55 14.89
C ASP A 156 -0.76 -19.43 14.05
N PRO A 157 -0.52 -20.74 13.93
CA PRO A 157 -1.40 -21.65 13.21
C PRO A 157 -2.87 -21.62 13.68
N ALA A 158 -3.11 -21.38 14.97
CA ALA A 158 -4.46 -21.25 15.53
C ALA A 158 -5.13 -19.94 15.07
N LEU A 159 -4.37 -18.84 14.94
CA LEU A 159 -4.87 -17.59 14.36
C LEU A 159 -5.30 -17.81 12.90
N LEU A 160 -4.48 -18.48 12.10
CA LEU A 160 -4.81 -18.78 10.69
C LEU A 160 -6.01 -19.72 10.57
N ALA A 161 -6.13 -20.72 11.46
CA ALA A 161 -7.31 -21.58 11.51
C ALA A 161 -8.58 -20.77 11.84
N HIS A 162 -8.49 -19.81 12.77
CA HIS A 162 -9.60 -18.92 13.09
C HIS A 162 -9.97 -18.00 11.92
N ALA A 163 -8.98 -17.44 11.22
CA ALA A 163 -9.20 -16.61 10.03
C ALA A 163 -9.99 -17.36 8.94
N ARG A 164 -9.61 -18.61 8.64
CA ARG A 164 -10.32 -19.45 7.67
C ARG A 164 -11.77 -19.74 8.08
N LEU A 165 -12.04 -19.92 9.37
CA LEU A 165 -13.41 -20.10 9.88
C LEU A 165 -14.25 -18.84 9.72
N ILE A 166 -13.68 -17.66 10.00
CA ILE A 166 -14.35 -16.37 9.84
C ILE A 166 -14.65 -16.10 8.35
N SER A 167 -13.68 -16.32 7.47
CA SER A 167 -13.88 -16.19 6.01
C SER A 167 -15.02 -17.10 5.54
N ALA A 168 -14.99 -18.39 5.90
CA ALA A 168 -16.02 -19.35 5.51
C ALA A 168 -17.42 -19.02 6.04
N ALA A 169 -17.52 -18.35 7.19
CA ALA A 169 -18.79 -17.91 7.77
C ALA A 169 -19.28 -16.56 7.21
N GLY A 170 -18.41 -15.81 6.51
CA GLY A 170 -18.70 -14.44 6.05
C GLY A 170 -18.73 -13.40 7.16
N GLY A 171 -18.11 -13.68 8.31
CA GLY A 171 -18.11 -12.81 9.49
C GLY A 171 -17.77 -13.54 10.78
N ALA A 172 -17.74 -12.81 11.89
CA ALA A 172 -17.39 -13.37 13.20
C ALA A 172 -18.50 -13.08 14.22
N THR A 173 -18.70 -13.95 15.21
CA THR A 173 -19.52 -13.57 16.36
C THR A 173 -18.85 -12.45 17.15
N PRO A 174 -19.61 -11.63 17.92
CA PRO A 174 -19.02 -10.56 18.72
C PRO A 174 -17.89 -11.01 19.66
N ALA A 175 -18.01 -12.19 20.25
CA ALA A 175 -16.96 -12.74 21.11
C ALA A 175 -15.69 -13.13 20.35
N GLN A 176 -15.82 -13.61 19.10
CA GLN A 176 -14.68 -13.97 18.25
C GLN A 176 -13.96 -12.73 17.71
N ALA A 177 -14.71 -11.68 17.37
CA ALA A 177 -14.19 -10.52 16.66
C ALA A 177 -13.07 -9.80 17.42
N GLU A 178 -13.29 -9.49 18.71
CA GLU A 178 -12.31 -8.78 19.53
C GLU A 178 -11.01 -9.59 19.68
N ASP A 179 -11.13 -10.87 19.98
CA ASP A 179 -10.00 -11.78 20.14
C ASP A 179 -9.23 -11.93 18.82
N PHE A 180 -9.94 -12.13 17.72
CA PHE A 180 -9.34 -12.27 16.39
C PHE A 180 -8.56 -11.02 15.97
N ILE A 181 -9.17 -9.83 16.11
CA ILE A 181 -8.52 -8.55 15.78
C ILE A 181 -7.25 -8.36 16.62
N ARG A 182 -7.34 -8.63 17.92
CA ARG A 182 -6.19 -8.46 18.83
C ARG A 182 -5.04 -9.39 18.47
N GLU A 183 -5.31 -10.67 18.22
CA GLU A 183 -4.26 -11.62 17.84
C GLU A 183 -3.69 -11.32 16.45
N ALA A 184 -4.51 -10.89 15.49
CA ALA A 184 -4.06 -10.47 14.17
C ALA A 184 -3.11 -9.26 14.22
N VAL A 185 -3.45 -8.23 15.02
CA VAL A 185 -2.62 -7.02 15.16
C VAL A 185 -1.24 -7.35 15.75
N LYS A 186 -1.17 -8.28 16.71
CA LYS A 186 0.11 -8.70 17.33
C LYS A 186 1.09 -9.27 16.30
N SER A 187 0.62 -9.93 15.25
CA SER A 187 1.49 -10.47 14.19
C SER A 187 2.26 -9.40 13.42
N PHE A 188 1.86 -8.13 13.53
CA PHE A 188 2.49 -7.00 12.84
C PHE A 188 3.20 -6.02 13.79
N ALA A 189 3.31 -6.36 15.08
CA ALA A 189 4.04 -5.58 16.07
C ALA A 189 5.56 -5.70 15.86
N LEU A 190 6.30 -4.64 16.17
CA LEU A 190 7.76 -4.67 16.03
C LEU A 190 8.39 -5.62 17.07
N SER A 191 9.15 -6.61 16.60
CA SER A 191 9.79 -7.59 17.49
C SER A 191 10.92 -6.98 18.33
N THR A 192 10.95 -7.31 19.62
CA THR A 192 12.00 -6.95 20.58
C THR A 192 13.15 -7.96 20.65
N ALA A 193 13.09 -9.03 19.85
CA ALA A 193 14.14 -10.04 19.78
C ALA A 193 15.43 -9.42 19.20
N PRO A 194 16.62 -9.77 19.73
CA PRO A 194 17.87 -9.33 19.14
C PRO A 194 18.03 -9.85 17.70
N ILE A 195 18.47 -8.97 16.81
CA ILE A 195 18.81 -9.26 15.42
C ILE A 195 20.26 -9.75 15.37
N ASP A 196 20.56 -10.82 14.64
CA ASP A 196 21.96 -11.21 14.40
C ASP A 196 22.67 -10.14 13.56
N ARG A 197 23.70 -9.52 14.12
CA ARG A 197 24.38 -8.38 13.49
C ARG A 197 25.08 -8.76 12.19
N ALA A 198 25.84 -9.85 12.21
CA ALA A 198 26.63 -10.26 11.05
C ALA A 198 25.72 -10.66 9.89
N TRP A 199 24.64 -11.38 10.19
CA TRP A 199 23.64 -11.77 9.19
C TRP A 199 22.88 -10.57 8.64
N TYR A 200 22.49 -9.62 9.50
CA TYR A 200 21.80 -8.41 9.07
C TYR A 200 22.68 -7.53 8.16
N ASP A 201 23.96 -7.36 8.50
CA ASP A 201 24.90 -6.57 7.71
C ASP A 201 25.15 -7.21 6.32
N GLU A 202 25.29 -8.55 6.27
CA GLU A 202 25.44 -9.28 5.01
C GLU A 202 24.22 -9.12 4.09
N LEU A 203 23.00 -9.24 4.64
CA LEU A 203 21.78 -9.00 3.87
C LEU A 203 21.62 -7.54 3.48
N SER A 204 22.05 -6.60 4.33
CA SER A 204 21.95 -5.17 4.04
C SER A 204 22.84 -4.77 2.87
N ALA A 205 24.00 -5.41 2.73
CA ALA A 205 24.89 -5.22 1.59
C ALA A 205 24.25 -5.63 0.25
N VAL A 206 23.30 -6.57 0.27
CA VAL A 206 22.48 -6.92 -0.90
C VAL A 206 21.35 -5.92 -1.06
N SER A 207 20.55 -5.75 -0.01
CA SER A 207 19.45 -4.80 0.04
C SER A 207 18.99 -4.60 1.49
N PRO A 208 18.82 -3.35 1.96
CA PRO A 208 18.20 -3.12 3.26
C PRO A 208 16.80 -3.75 3.40
N VAL A 209 16.07 -3.88 2.29
CA VAL A 209 14.77 -4.59 2.26
C VAL A 209 14.97 -6.10 2.49
N ALA A 210 16.02 -6.69 1.94
CA ALA A 210 16.32 -8.10 2.21
C ALA A 210 16.70 -8.33 3.68
N ALA A 211 17.45 -7.40 4.30
CA ALA A 211 17.79 -7.46 5.72
C ALA A 211 16.55 -7.30 6.62
N ASP A 212 15.66 -6.37 6.28
CA ASP A 212 14.41 -6.15 6.98
C ASP A 212 13.43 -7.34 6.87
N ILE A 213 13.53 -8.12 5.80
CA ILE A 213 12.72 -9.33 5.61
C ILE A 213 13.37 -10.56 6.23
N ALA A 214 14.61 -10.88 5.85
CA ALA A 214 15.26 -12.14 6.16
C ALA A 214 16.31 -12.04 7.29
N GLY A 215 16.49 -10.85 7.87
CA GLY A 215 17.33 -10.64 9.06
C GLY A 215 16.56 -10.71 10.38
N VAL A 216 15.23 -10.70 10.34
CA VAL A 216 14.35 -10.65 11.52
C VAL A 216 13.43 -11.87 11.63
N GLY A 217 13.07 -12.25 12.86
CA GLY A 217 12.24 -13.44 13.11
C GLY A 217 10.73 -13.25 12.88
N GLY A 218 10.24 -12.01 12.72
CA GLY A 218 8.83 -11.67 12.56
C GLY A 218 8.58 -10.75 11.36
N THR A 219 7.33 -10.36 11.13
CA THR A 219 6.97 -9.27 10.21
C THR A 219 6.43 -8.10 11.01
N HIS A 220 6.34 -6.93 10.39
CA HIS A 220 5.83 -5.72 11.04
C HIS A 220 5.23 -4.77 10.02
N ILE A 221 4.50 -3.76 10.50
CA ILE A 221 4.06 -2.63 9.67
C ILE A 221 5.28 -1.77 9.31
N ASN A 222 5.63 -1.73 8.02
CA ASN A 222 6.70 -0.87 7.50
C ASN A 222 6.30 0.61 7.58
N HIS A 223 5.08 0.89 7.12
CA HIS A 223 4.43 2.18 7.24
C HIS A 223 2.91 2.01 7.28
N LEU A 224 2.24 3.00 7.86
CA LEU A 224 0.80 3.14 7.84
C LEU A 224 0.49 4.55 7.34
N THR A 225 -0.30 4.64 6.27
CA THR A 225 -0.46 5.84 5.46
C THR A 225 -1.88 6.35 5.61
N PRO A 226 -2.13 7.53 6.22
CA PRO A 226 -3.43 8.16 6.19
C PRO A 226 -3.69 8.85 4.85
N ARG A 227 -4.97 9.05 4.51
CA ARG A 227 -5.39 9.79 3.33
C ARG A 227 -5.62 11.28 3.64
N VAL A 228 -5.19 12.15 2.72
CA VAL A 228 -5.50 13.58 2.72
C VAL A 228 -6.16 14.06 1.43
N LEU A 229 -6.90 15.15 1.53
CA LEU A 229 -7.51 15.85 0.39
C LEU A 229 -6.57 16.87 -0.27
N ASP A 230 -5.61 17.42 0.49
CA ASP A 230 -4.57 18.32 -0.05
C ASP A 230 -3.19 17.92 0.50
N ILE A 231 -2.46 17.14 -0.31
CA ILE A 231 -1.12 16.67 0.05
C ILE A 231 -0.08 17.80 0.12
N ASP A 232 -0.26 18.87 -0.64
CA ASP A 232 0.67 20.01 -0.62
C ASP A 232 0.48 20.85 0.65
N ASP A 233 -0.78 21.01 1.11
CA ASP A 233 -1.06 21.62 2.41
C ASP A 233 -0.49 20.81 3.57
N LEU A 234 -0.66 19.48 3.53
CA LEU A 234 -0.03 18.60 4.52
C LEU A 234 1.50 18.72 4.49
N TYR A 235 2.12 18.66 3.30
CA TYR A 235 3.57 18.78 3.16
C TYR A 235 4.10 20.06 3.82
N ARG A 236 3.46 21.20 3.55
CA ARG A 236 3.82 22.50 4.12
C ARG A 236 3.61 22.54 5.64
N ARG A 237 2.50 21.98 6.15
CA ARG A 237 2.19 21.91 7.59
C ARG A 237 3.13 21.01 8.37
N MET A 238 3.56 19.90 7.79
CA MET A 238 4.54 18.97 8.39
C MET A 238 5.93 19.61 8.42
N THR A 239 6.35 20.24 7.30
CA THR A 239 7.61 20.98 7.21
C THR A 239 7.68 22.12 8.23
N ALA A 240 6.59 22.89 8.40
CA ALA A 240 6.52 23.97 9.39
C ALA A 240 6.61 23.48 10.85
N ARG A 241 6.29 22.21 11.11
CA ARG A 241 6.45 21.55 12.41
C ARG A 241 7.83 20.94 12.61
N GLY A 242 8.77 21.15 11.68
CA GLY A 242 10.14 20.65 11.74
C GLY A 242 10.29 19.19 11.33
N ILE A 243 9.28 18.57 10.71
CA ILE A 243 9.36 17.21 10.21
C ILE A 243 10.03 17.25 8.83
N THR A 244 11.13 16.51 8.68
CA THR A 244 11.86 16.39 7.40
C THR A 244 11.08 15.51 6.43
N MET A 245 10.36 16.15 5.52
CA MET A 245 9.71 15.50 4.38
C MET A 245 10.75 15.07 3.34
N ILE A 246 10.44 14.07 2.52
CA ILE A 246 11.24 13.78 1.31
C ILE A 246 11.02 14.86 0.26
N ASP A 247 12.05 15.16 -0.54
CA ASP A 247 12.06 16.36 -1.40
C ASP A 247 10.98 16.39 -2.50
N ALA A 248 10.41 15.24 -2.87
CA ALA A 248 9.44 15.12 -3.96
C ALA A 248 8.13 14.45 -3.53
N ILE A 249 7.02 15.02 -3.98
CA ILE A 249 5.72 14.34 -4.02
C ILE A 249 5.70 13.50 -5.29
N GLN A 250 5.47 12.21 -5.15
CA GLN A 250 5.41 11.26 -6.25
C GLN A 250 3.98 11.15 -6.78
N GLY A 251 3.84 10.79 -8.05
CA GLY A 251 2.56 10.77 -8.76
C GLY A 251 2.41 11.95 -9.74
N PRO A 252 1.20 12.26 -10.20
CA PRO A 252 0.97 13.39 -11.10
C PRO A 252 1.33 14.72 -10.42
N PRO A 253 1.72 15.74 -11.19
CA PRO A 253 2.02 17.06 -10.65
C PRO A 253 0.76 17.71 -10.07
N ARG A 254 0.95 18.68 -9.18
CA ARG A 254 -0.14 19.59 -8.78
C ARG A 254 -0.56 20.38 -10.01
N TRP A 255 -1.85 20.36 -10.33
CA TRP A 255 -2.41 21.07 -11.48
C TRP A 255 -3.85 21.52 -11.20
N HIS A 256 -4.52 22.14 -12.17
CA HIS A 256 -5.83 22.76 -11.99
C HIS A 256 -7.03 21.84 -12.33
N GLY A 257 -6.80 20.74 -13.05
CA GLY A 257 -7.83 19.78 -13.42
C GLY A 257 -7.99 18.64 -12.40
N PRO A 258 -8.74 17.58 -12.75
CA PRO A 258 -9.04 16.51 -11.81
C PRO A 258 -7.80 15.70 -11.42
N ASP A 259 -7.69 15.36 -10.14
CA ASP A 259 -6.68 14.42 -9.66
C ASP A 259 -6.95 13.00 -10.18
N VAL A 260 -5.92 12.32 -10.66
CA VAL A 260 -5.99 10.93 -11.14
C VAL A 260 -4.99 10.06 -10.41
N LEU A 261 -5.31 8.76 -10.28
CA LEU A 261 -4.52 7.80 -9.50
C LEU A 261 -4.30 8.27 -8.06
N LEU A 262 -3.05 8.50 -7.66
CA LEU A 262 -2.72 9.05 -6.35
C LEU A 262 -1.46 9.91 -6.42
N ARG A 263 -1.32 10.82 -5.47
CA ARG A 263 -0.09 11.52 -5.13
C ARG A 263 0.36 11.06 -3.74
N GLN A 264 1.65 10.88 -3.53
CA GLN A 264 2.15 10.42 -2.24
C GLN A 264 3.51 11.01 -1.89
N THR A 265 3.78 11.12 -0.60
CA THR A 265 5.07 11.55 -0.06
C THR A 265 5.31 10.86 1.28
N SER A 266 6.53 10.95 1.79
CA SER A 266 6.89 10.40 3.10
C SER A 266 7.71 11.41 3.90
N PHE A 267 7.85 11.16 5.19
CA PHE A 267 8.89 11.79 5.99
C PHE A 267 9.94 10.78 6.38
N ARG A 268 11.17 11.24 6.53
CA ARG A 268 12.33 10.37 6.75
C ARG A 268 12.10 9.46 7.96
N ALA A 269 12.42 8.18 7.77
CA ALA A 269 12.38 7.16 8.82
C ALA A 269 13.05 7.63 10.11
N LEU A 270 12.35 7.46 11.23
CA LEU A 270 12.92 7.70 12.55
C LEU A 270 13.98 6.64 12.83
N ALA A 271 15.07 7.04 13.48
CA ALA A 271 16.06 6.10 13.97
C ALA A 271 15.48 5.37 15.18
N GLU A 272 15.20 4.08 15.04
CA GLU A 272 14.54 3.28 16.06
C GLU A 272 15.56 2.38 16.76
N PRO A 273 15.58 2.35 18.10
CA PRO A 273 16.52 1.51 18.84
C PRO A 273 16.20 0.04 18.61
N ARG A 274 17.19 -0.71 18.14
CA ARG A 274 17.13 -2.15 17.91
C ARG A 274 18.25 -2.85 18.67
N ARG A 275 17.92 -4.05 19.15
CA ARG A 275 18.87 -4.92 19.84
C ARG A 275 19.57 -5.79 18.81
N PHE A 276 20.89 -5.87 18.91
CA PHE A 276 21.72 -6.70 18.05
C PHE A 276 22.47 -7.72 18.87
N LEU A 277 22.43 -8.98 18.43
CA LEU A 277 23.30 -10.04 18.89
C LEU A 277 24.61 -9.95 18.10
N MET A 278 25.69 -9.66 18.81
CA MET A 278 27.03 -9.54 18.24
C MET A 278 27.68 -10.94 18.10
N PRO A 279 28.72 -11.09 17.25
CA PRO A 279 29.40 -12.38 17.05
C PRO A 279 30.03 -12.98 18.32
N ASP A 280 30.36 -12.15 19.32
CA ASP A 280 30.90 -12.58 20.61
C ASP A 280 29.81 -13.02 21.62
N GLY A 281 28.54 -13.00 21.20
CA GLY A 281 27.38 -13.36 22.02
C GLY A 281 26.83 -12.21 22.88
N THR A 282 27.43 -11.03 22.84
CA THR A 282 26.92 -9.85 23.56
C THR A 282 25.70 -9.27 22.84
N VAL A 283 24.82 -8.62 23.61
CA VAL A 283 23.67 -7.89 23.04
C VAL A 283 23.89 -6.40 23.20
N THR A 284 23.98 -5.69 22.08
CA THR A 284 24.13 -4.23 22.03
C THR A 284 22.84 -3.59 21.55
N SER A 285 22.71 -2.28 21.76
CA SER A 285 21.64 -1.47 21.16
C SER A 285 22.26 -0.56 20.12
N ASP A 286 21.68 -0.56 18.93
CA ASP A 286 22.01 0.33 17.82
C ASP A 286 20.69 0.85 17.23
N THR A 287 20.73 1.68 16.19
CA THR A 287 19.52 2.21 15.56
C THR A 287 19.36 1.70 14.13
N LEU A 288 18.11 1.39 13.76
CA LEU A 288 17.73 1.11 12.36
C LEU A 288 16.69 2.11 11.89
N ARG A 289 16.72 2.41 10.60
CA ARG A 289 15.74 3.26 9.90
C ARG A 289 14.91 2.40 8.96
N VAL A 290 14.02 1.59 9.52
CA VAL A 290 13.22 0.62 8.74
C VAL A 290 11.75 1.05 8.59
N ARG A 291 11.26 1.94 9.47
CA ARG A 291 9.89 2.44 9.44
C ARG A 291 9.84 3.94 9.18
N PHE A 292 8.93 4.34 8.30
CA PHE A 292 8.69 5.73 7.95
C PHE A 292 7.19 6.03 7.98
N GLY A 293 6.83 7.30 8.01
CA GLY A 293 5.45 7.70 7.76
C GLY A 293 5.31 8.13 6.31
N GLU A 294 4.28 7.62 5.68
CA GLU A 294 3.87 7.97 4.33
C GLU A 294 2.49 8.62 4.41
N VAL A 295 2.15 9.42 3.41
CA VAL A 295 0.84 10.05 3.26
C VAL A 295 0.44 10.08 1.79
N GLU A 296 -0.84 9.90 1.51
CA GLU A 296 -1.37 9.86 0.16
C GLU A 296 -2.60 10.75 -0.04
N ALA A 297 -2.76 11.27 -1.24
CA ALA A 297 -3.99 11.85 -1.76
C ALA A 297 -4.45 11.04 -2.97
N ARG A 298 -5.73 10.66 -2.99
CA ARG A 298 -6.28 9.74 -3.99
C ARG A 298 -7.23 10.46 -4.93
N GLY A 299 -6.99 10.28 -6.21
CA GLY A 299 -7.80 10.77 -7.31
C GLY A 299 -8.65 9.67 -7.94
N ILE A 300 -8.98 9.88 -9.21
CA ILE A 300 -9.87 9.01 -10.00
C ILE A 300 -9.09 7.82 -10.58
N ALA A 301 -9.69 6.63 -10.58
CA ALA A 301 -9.16 5.45 -11.23
C ALA A 301 -9.14 5.62 -12.77
N LEU A 302 -7.97 5.38 -13.39
CA LEU A 302 -7.81 5.49 -14.83
C LEU A 302 -8.15 4.18 -15.54
N THR A 303 -8.68 4.28 -16.76
CA THR A 303 -8.79 3.16 -17.70
C THR A 303 -7.40 2.76 -18.23
N PRO A 304 -7.23 1.63 -18.94
CA PRO A 304 -5.97 1.32 -19.62
C PRO A 304 -5.50 2.42 -20.59
N THR A 305 -6.44 3.08 -21.28
CA THR A 305 -6.18 4.23 -22.15
C THR A 305 -5.69 5.43 -21.35
N GLY A 306 -6.39 5.77 -20.25
CA GLY A 306 -5.95 6.83 -19.34
C GLY A 306 -4.59 6.54 -18.73
N ARG A 307 -4.30 5.28 -18.39
CA ARG A 307 -3.01 4.87 -17.83
C ARG A 307 -1.86 5.02 -18.85
N THR A 308 -2.09 4.63 -20.10
CA THR A 308 -1.11 4.83 -21.18
C THR A 308 -0.76 6.31 -21.33
N ARG A 309 -1.77 7.18 -21.25
CA ARG A 309 -1.61 8.63 -21.33
C ARG A 309 -0.90 9.22 -20.09
N TYR A 310 -1.22 8.71 -18.90
CA TYR A 310 -0.49 9.00 -17.66
C TYR A 310 1.00 8.68 -17.81
N ASP A 311 1.32 7.45 -18.27
CA ASP A 311 2.72 7.02 -18.39
C ASP A 311 3.47 7.87 -19.42
N ALA A 312 2.84 8.26 -20.53
CA ALA A 312 3.41 9.17 -21.52
C ALA A 312 3.68 10.58 -20.95
N ALA A 313 2.73 11.13 -20.18
CA ALA A 313 2.88 12.44 -19.55
C ALA A 313 4.03 12.43 -18.52
N MET A 314 4.10 11.40 -17.68
CA MET A 314 5.20 11.26 -16.70
C MET A 314 6.56 11.12 -17.40
N ILE A 315 6.66 10.34 -18.48
CA ILE A 315 7.89 10.24 -19.27
C ILE A 315 8.30 11.59 -19.85
N ALA A 316 7.35 12.38 -20.37
CA ALA A 316 7.62 13.71 -20.91
C ALA A 316 8.15 14.68 -19.83
N ILE A 317 7.54 14.66 -18.64
CA ILE A 317 7.96 15.45 -17.46
C ILE A 317 9.38 15.05 -17.03
N ASP A 318 9.63 13.75 -16.86
CA ASP A 318 10.93 13.21 -16.46
C ASP A 318 12.02 13.57 -17.48
N THR A 319 11.72 13.42 -18.78
CA THR A 319 12.66 13.72 -19.88
C THR A 319 13.01 15.21 -19.92
N ALA A 320 12.05 16.08 -19.64
CA ALA A 320 12.26 17.52 -19.60
C ALA A 320 13.00 17.98 -18.34
N GLN A 321 13.14 17.12 -17.31
CA GLN A 321 13.57 17.51 -15.96
C GLN A 321 12.77 18.72 -15.47
N ALA A 322 11.46 18.68 -15.73
CA ALA A 322 10.58 19.82 -15.56
C ALA A 322 10.48 20.22 -14.09
N ASP A 323 10.56 21.52 -13.82
CA ASP A 323 10.15 22.07 -12.53
C ASP A 323 8.62 21.93 -12.33
N PRO A 324 8.07 22.22 -11.13
CA PRO A 324 6.64 22.02 -10.88
C PRO A 324 5.69 22.77 -11.82
N GLU A 325 6.06 23.98 -12.28
CA GLU A 325 5.22 24.77 -13.17
C GLU A 325 5.25 24.21 -14.59
N GLN A 326 6.44 23.86 -15.08
CA GLN A 326 6.61 23.19 -16.36
C GLN A 326 5.95 21.81 -16.37
N ALA A 327 6.02 21.05 -15.27
CA ALA A 327 5.39 19.75 -15.14
C ALA A 327 3.86 19.84 -15.24
N ALA A 328 3.26 20.84 -14.57
CA ALA A 328 1.82 21.11 -14.68
C ALA A 328 1.39 21.52 -16.10
N SER A 329 2.24 22.29 -16.80
CA SER A 329 2.01 22.67 -18.20
C SER A 329 2.05 21.46 -19.14
N ILE A 330 3.11 20.64 -19.07
CA ILE A 330 3.22 19.40 -19.84
C ILE A 330 2.02 18.49 -19.55
N TRP A 331 1.64 18.36 -18.28
CA TRP A 331 0.50 17.55 -17.87
C TRP A 331 -0.82 17.99 -18.53
N ALA A 332 -1.06 19.30 -18.61
CA ALA A 332 -2.26 19.87 -19.23
C ALA A 332 -2.36 19.59 -20.74
N ASP A 333 -1.23 19.34 -21.44
CA ASP A 333 -1.25 18.93 -22.85
C ASP A 333 -1.74 17.48 -23.03
N HIS A 334 -1.65 16.66 -21.98
CA HIS A 334 -2.06 15.26 -22.01
C HIS A 334 -3.49 15.05 -21.52
N PHE A 335 -3.91 15.73 -20.45
CA PHE A 335 -5.20 15.47 -19.78
C PHE A 335 -6.22 16.60 -19.94
N PRO A 336 -7.52 16.27 -20.12
CA PRO A 336 -8.59 17.25 -20.05
C PRO A 336 -8.73 17.80 -18.62
N ASP A 337 -8.94 19.10 -18.51
CA ASP A 337 -9.05 19.85 -17.26
C ASP A 337 -10.38 19.68 -16.51
N THR A 338 -11.26 18.78 -16.97
CA THR A 338 -12.56 18.50 -16.37
C THR A 338 -12.86 17.01 -16.29
N GLU A 339 -13.63 16.60 -15.27
CA GLU A 339 -14.11 15.22 -15.13
C GLU A 339 -15.00 14.81 -16.32
N ALA A 340 -15.79 15.73 -16.86
CA ALA A 340 -16.57 15.50 -18.08
C ALA A 340 -15.69 15.15 -19.28
N GLY A 341 -14.58 15.87 -19.47
CA GLY A 341 -13.61 15.57 -20.52
C GLY A 341 -12.89 14.23 -20.32
N LEU A 342 -12.58 13.86 -19.07
CA LEU A 342 -12.04 12.52 -18.76
C LEU A 342 -13.03 11.41 -19.15
N ALA A 343 -14.31 11.63 -18.87
CA ALA A 343 -15.37 10.67 -19.17
C ALA A 343 -15.68 10.58 -20.67
N GLU A 344 -15.69 11.69 -21.39
CA GLU A 344 -15.92 11.75 -22.84
C GLU A 344 -14.80 11.06 -23.62
N GLN A 345 -13.56 11.18 -23.14
CA GLN A 345 -12.38 10.54 -23.75
C GLN A 345 -12.08 9.14 -23.19
N GLU A 346 -12.97 8.59 -22.35
CA GLU A 346 -12.84 7.26 -21.73
C GLU A 346 -11.50 7.05 -21.00
N LEU A 347 -10.98 8.10 -20.37
CA LEU A 347 -9.68 8.09 -19.69
C LEU A 347 -9.78 7.62 -18.24
N ALA A 348 -10.94 7.80 -17.60
CA ALA A 348 -11.15 7.44 -16.21
C ALA A 348 -12.49 6.72 -16.01
N TYR A 349 -12.57 5.96 -14.91
CA TYR A 349 -13.77 5.24 -14.54
C TYR A 349 -14.74 6.14 -13.77
N PHE A 350 -16.01 6.10 -14.17
CA PHE A 350 -17.10 6.80 -13.52
C PHE A 350 -18.23 5.81 -13.27
N ARG A 351 -18.95 6.01 -12.16
CA ARG A 351 -20.22 5.37 -11.89
C ARG A 351 -21.36 6.33 -12.20
N THR A 352 -22.51 5.77 -12.55
CA THR A 352 -23.72 6.50 -12.88
C THR A 352 -24.67 6.42 -11.69
N ASP A 353 -25.06 7.58 -11.17
CA ASP A 353 -25.98 7.71 -10.05
C ASP A 353 -27.20 8.56 -10.42
N ALA A 354 -28.31 8.35 -9.71
CA ALA A 354 -29.47 9.24 -9.77
C ALA A 354 -29.20 10.48 -8.91
N GLY A 355 -29.33 11.64 -9.53
CA GLY A 355 -29.31 12.95 -8.88
C GLY A 355 -30.59 13.21 -8.08
N ALA A 356 -30.59 14.31 -7.33
CA ALA A 356 -31.69 14.64 -6.42
C ALA A 356 -33.01 14.90 -7.16
N ASP A 357 -32.94 15.42 -8.39
CA ASP A 357 -34.10 15.72 -9.24
C ASP A 357 -34.31 14.67 -10.34
N GLY A 358 -33.69 13.50 -10.20
CA GLY A 358 -33.77 12.38 -11.15
C GLY A 358 -32.88 12.54 -12.38
N GLU A 359 -32.01 13.56 -12.43
CA GLU A 359 -30.97 13.64 -13.45
C GLU A 359 -29.94 12.52 -13.29
N ILE A 360 -29.27 12.16 -14.38
CA ILE A 360 -28.15 11.22 -14.32
C ILE A 360 -26.87 11.99 -14.03
N VAL A 361 -26.19 11.62 -12.95
CA VAL A 361 -24.91 12.19 -12.55
C VAL A 361 -23.82 11.13 -12.68
N ARG A 362 -22.72 11.47 -13.34
CA ARG A 362 -21.51 10.65 -13.33
C ARG A 362 -20.68 11.03 -12.11
N ARG A 363 -20.39 10.07 -11.24
CA ARG A 363 -19.47 10.24 -10.11
C ARG A 363 -18.17 9.52 -10.37
N PRO A 364 -17.01 10.13 -10.09
CA PRO A 364 -15.71 9.47 -10.28
C PRO A 364 -15.57 8.24 -9.39
N ILE A 365 -14.96 7.19 -9.92
CA ILE A 365 -14.55 6.03 -9.12
C ILE A 365 -13.16 6.30 -8.57
N VAL A 366 -13.01 6.22 -7.24
CA VAL A 366 -11.74 6.48 -6.55
C VAL A 366 -10.71 5.40 -6.92
N TYR A 367 -9.46 5.80 -7.11
CA TYR A 367 -8.37 4.85 -7.27
C TYR A 367 -8.01 4.19 -5.94
N GLU A 368 -8.19 2.86 -5.88
CA GLU A 368 -7.98 2.05 -4.67
C GLU A 368 -6.62 1.33 -4.63
N ASP A 369 -5.86 1.31 -5.73
CA ASP A 369 -4.59 0.58 -5.85
C ASP A 369 -3.35 1.48 -5.61
N PHE A 370 -2.18 1.03 -6.08
CA PHE A 370 -0.88 1.65 -5.85
C PHE A 370 -0.14 1.95 -7.16
N LEU A 371 0.69 3.01 -7.15
CA LEU A 371 1.53 3.36 -8.29
C LEU A 371 2.72 2.38 -8.44
N PRO A 372 2.88 1.68 -9.59
CA PRO A 372 3.98 0.74 -9.79
C PRO A 372 5.39 1.38 -9.69
N ARG A 373 5.59 2.58 -10.26
CA ARG A 373 6.89 3.30 -10.22
C ARG A 373 7.22 3.88 -8.85
N SER A 374 6.19 4.18 -8.04
CA SER A 374 6.33 4.99 -6.84
C SER A 374 6.73 4.16 -5.62
N ALA A 375 6.28 2.90 -5.54
CA ALA A 375 6.65 2.00 -4.46
C ALA A 375 8.19 1.89 -4.31
N ALA A 376 8.91 1.61 -5.40
CA ALA A 376 10.38 1.53 -5.42
C ALA A 376 11.07 2.87 -5.07
N GLY A 377 10.53 4.00 -5.56
CA GLY A 377 11.06 5.33 -5.28
C GLY A 377 10.95 5.73 -3.80
N ILE A 378 9.81 5.45 -3.16
CA ILE A 378 9.64 5.64 -1.71
C ILE A 378 10.55 4.70 -0.93
N PHE A 379 10.63 3.43 -1.34
CA PHE A 379 11.52 2.45 -0.70
C PHE A 379 12.97 2.96 -0.69
N ARG A 380 13.47 3.51 -1.80
CA ARG A 380 14.82 4.09 -1.86
C ARG A 380 14.95 5.36 -1.04
N SER A 381 14.04 6.32 -1.17
CA SER A 381 14.18 7.65 -0.52
C SER A 381 14.25 7.59 1.01
N ASN A 382 13.86 6.45 1.60
CA ASN A 382 13.88 6.20 3.03
C ASN A 382 15.07 5.33 3.50
N LEU A 383 15.98 4.93 2.59
CA LEU A 383 17.17 4.13 2.88
C LEU A 383 18.45 4.95 2.64
N ASP A 384 19.47 4.74 3.48
CA ASP A 384 20.72 5.51 3.47
C ASP A 384 21.81 4.96 2.51
N ASP A 385 21.60 3.78 1.89
CA ASP A 385 22.62 3.10 1.05
C ASP A 385 22.02 2.38 -0.17
N ASP A 386 22.76 2.40 -1.28
CA ASP A 386 22.46 1.68 -2.51
C ASP A 386 23.08 0.27 -2.39
N GLY A 387 22.24 -0.73 -2.07
CA GLY A 387 22.68 -2.13 -1.99
C GLY A 387 23.40 -2.56 -3.28
N ALA A 388 24.38 -3.45 -3.16
CA ALA A 388 25.14 -3.94 -4.31
C ALA A 388 24.29 -4.93 -5.13
N TYR A 389 24.12 -4.63 -6.41
CA TYR A 389 23.45 -5.50 -7.35
C TYR A 389 24.39 -5.87 -8.51
N GLY A 390 24.42 -7.15 -8.87
CA GLY A 390 25.32 -7.66 -9.89
C GLY A 390 24.80 -7.46 -11.31
N ASP A 391 25.70 -7.12 -12.22
CA ASP A 391 25.46 -7.07 -13.68
C ASP A 391 25.47 -8.51 -14.26
N SER A 392 24.64 -9.41 -13.73
CA SER A 392 24.60 -10.80 -14.19
C SER A 392 23.68 -10.89 -15.41
N ALA A 393 24.27 -10.76 -16.59
CA ALA A 393 23.66 -11.01 -17.90
C ALA A 393 23.35 -12.51 -18.17
N ASP A 394 23.09 -13.30 -17.13
CA ASP A 394 22.75 -14.72 -17.23
C ASP A 394 21.24 -14.90 -17.09
N ASP A 395 20.68 -15.54 -18.12
CA ASP A 395 19.29 -15.72 -18.56
C ASP A 395 18.36 -16.50 -17.60
N TYR A 396 18.49 -16.29 -16.28
CA TYR A 396 17.69 -16.95 -15.25
C TYR A 396 17.04 -15.94 -14.30
N ALA A 397 16.34 -14.93 -14.85
CA ALA A 397 15.31 -14.25 -14.09
C ALA A 397 14.26 -15.31 -13.71
N ALA A 398 14.14 -15.63 -12.42
CA ALA A 398 13.06 -16.49 -11.96
C ALA A 398 11.72 -15.89 -12.42
N ASP A 399 10.84 -16.73 -12.96
CA ASP A 399 9.55 -16.36 -13.52
C ASP A 399 8.55 -16.02 -12.40
N TYR A 400 8.78 -14.89 -11.75
CA TYR A 400 7.77 -14.27 -10.91
C TYR A 400 6.82 -13.50 -11.82
N SER A 401 5.61 -14.03 -11.94
CA SER A 401 4.52 -13.43 -12.67
C SER A 401 3.27 -13.43 -11.80
N LYS A 402 2.23 -12.71 -12.26
CA LYS A 402 0.90 -12.75 -11.66
C LYS A 402 0.38 -14.20 -11.54
N ASP A 403 0.53 -15.00 -12.59
CA ASP A 403 0.08 -16.39 -12.62
C ASP A 403 0.87 -17.28 -11.67
N TRP A 404 2.19 -17.10 -11.62
CA TRP A 404 3.04 -17.78 -10.64
C TRP A 404 2.60 -17.45 -9.21
N MET A 405 2.41 -16.17 -8.88
CA MET A 405 2.06 -15.74 -7.53
C MET A 405 0.68 -16.26 -7.14
N SER A 406 -0.30 -16.18 -8.05
CA SER A 406 -1.64 -16.75 -7.88
C SER A 406 -1.58 -18.24 -7.53
N GLY A 407 -0.82 -19.02 -8.31
CA GLY A 407 -0.62 -20.44 -8.06
C GLY A 407 0.11 -20.73 -6.74
N ALA A 408 1.08 -19.88 -6.38
CA ALA A 408 1.90 -20.06 -5.18
C ALA A 408 1.13 -19.78 -3.88
N ILE A 409 0.13 -18.88 -3.90
CA ILE A 409 -0.70 -18.55 -2.74
C ILE A 409 -2.08 -19.23 -2.75
N GLY A 410 -2.43 -19.89 -3.86
CA GLY A 410 -3.71 -20.59 -4.05
C GLY A 410 -4.92 -19.67 -4.17
N ARG A 411 -4.74 -18.44 -4.66
CA ARG A 411 -5.80 -17.43 -4.83
C ARG A 411 -5.59 -16.64 -6.10
N ASP A 412 -6.69 -16.38 -6.80
CA ASP A 412 -6.67 -15.51 -7.97
C ASP A 412 -6.24 -14.10 -7.58
N ILE A 413 -5.24 -13.57 -8.28
CA ILE A 413 -4.89 -12.15 -8.18
C ILE A 413 -5.84 -11.38 -9.09
N HIS A 414 -6.67 -10.53 -8.51
CA HIS A 414 -7.65 -9.78 -9.28
C HIS A 414 -6.99 -8.74 -10.18
N ASP A 415 -7.57 -8.54 -11.37
CA ASP A 415 -7.23 -7.42 -12.25
C ASP A 415 -7.97 -6.16 -11.77
N PRO A 416 -7.27 -5.09 -11.35
CA PRO A 416 -7.91 -3.86 -10.91
C PRO A 416 -8.78 -3.22 -12.00
N TYR A 417 -8.40 -3.29 -13.27
CA TYR A 417 -9.18 -2.70 -14.36
C TYR A 417 -10.52 -3.39 -14.54
N ALA A 418 -10.56 -4.72 -14.40
CA ALA A 418 -11.79 -5.49 -14.42
C ALA A 418 -12.71 -5.11 -13.25
N LEU A 419 -12.14 -4.88 -12.05
CA LEU A 419 -12.92 -4.44 -10.88
C LEU A 419 -13.54 -3.05 -11.10
N TYR A 420 -12.76 -2.06 -11.55
CA TYR A 420 -13.31 -0.73 -11.82
C TYR A 420 -14.35 -0.72 -12.94
N ALA A 421 -14.11 -1.49 -14.01
CA ALA A 421 -15.07 -1.64 -15.10
C ALA A 421 -16.39 -2.29 -14.62
N ALA A 422 -16.31 -3.27 -13.72
CA ALA A 422 -17.50 -3.90 -13.14
C ALA A 422 -18.32 -2.91 -12.30
N ILE A 423 -17.67 -2.06 -11.50
CA ILE A 423 -18.34 -1.01 -10.73
C ILE A 423 -19.08 -0.05 -11.66
N ALA A 424 -18.41 0.46 -12.69
CA ALA A 424 -19.01 1.35 -13.69
C ALA A 424 -20.22 0.69 -14.36
N ALA A 425 -20.07 -0.53 -14.87
CA ALA A 425 -21.15 -1.26 -15.55
C ALA A 425 -22.35 -1.59 -14.64
N GLN A 426 -22.11 -1.96 -13.39
CA GLN A 426 -23.17 -2.27 -12.43
C GLN A 426 -24.01 -1.02 -12.11
N SER A 427 -23.37 0.14 -12.01
CA SER A 427 -24.07 1.41 -11.79
C SER A 427 -24.96 1.79 -12.97
N ASP A 428 -24.49 1.61 -14.21
CA ASP A 428 -25.27 1.84 -15.43
C ASP A 428 -26.51 0.92 -15.52
N LEU A 429 -26.35 -0.36 -15.17
CA LEU A 429 -27.44 -1.33 -15.17
C LEU A 429 -28.51 -1.00 -14.12
N THR A 430 -28.09 -0.57 -12.93
CA THR A 430 -29.02 -0.22 -11.84
C THR A 430 -29.90 0.96 -12.25
N ILE A 431 -29.28 2.02 -12.80
CA ILE A 431 -30.01 3.20 -13.31
C ILE A 431 -30.88 2.86 -14.52
N GLY A 432 -30.44 1.95 -15.39
CA GLY A 432 -31.23 1.48 -16.53
C GLY A 432 -32.45 0.65 -16.13
N ALA A 433 -32.36 -0.12 -15.03
CA ALA A 433 -33.45 -0.94 -14.50
C ALA A 433 -34.49 -0.15 -13.68
N ASP A 434 -34.06 0.96 -13.07
CA ASP A 434 -34.94 1.87 -12.32
C ASP A 434 -35.71 2.87 -13.21
N ARG A 435 -35.63 2.69 -14.54
CA ARG A 435 -36.41 3.40 -15.58
C ARG A 435 -37.53 2.51 -16.10
#